data_AF-A0A7W8XED5-F1
#
_entry.id   AF-A0A7W8XED5-F1
#
_cell.length_a   1.000
_cell.length_b   1.000
_cell.length_c   1.000
_cell.angle_alpha   90.00
_cell.angle_beta   90.00
_cell.angle_gamma   90.00
#
_symmetry.space_group_name_H-M   'P 1'
#
loop_
_entity.id
_entity.type
_entity.pdbx_description
1 polymer ?
#
loop_
_entity_poly.entity_id
_entity_poly.type
_entity_poly.pdbx_seq_one_letter_code
_entity_poly.pdbx_strand_id
1 'polypeptide(L)' 'MDDSFGLDYAHTLVEWRERFRWVWERIRPMGFDERFKRLWEFYLFYCEAGFRACNIDVRQVVFSRS' A
#
# COMPACT_ATOMS: atom_id res chain seq x y z
N MET A 1 15.43 -6.11 19.17
CA MET A 1 14.92 -6.46 17.82
C MET A 1 14.25 -5.20 17.34
N ASP A 2 14.71 -4.61 16.23
CA ASP A 2 14.02 -3.47 15.62
C ASP A 2 12.91 -4.06 14.75
N ASP A 3 11.71 -4.19 15.31
CA ASP A 3 10.55 -4.78 14.61
C ASP A 3 9.92 -3.73 13.67
N SER A 4 10.73 -3.29 12.70
CA SER A 4 10.37 -2.40 11.59
C SER A 4 9.90 -3.23 10.41
N PHE A 5 8.69 -2.95 9.93
CA PHE A 5 8.07 -3.67 8.81
C PHE A 5 7.83 -2.75 7.60
N GLY A 6 8.51 -1.59 7.53
CA GLY A 6 8.32 -0.62 6.46
C GLY A 6 8.56 -1.22 5.06
N LEU A 7 9.64 -1.97 4.88
CA LEU A 7 9.94 -2.63 3.59
C LEU A 7 8.93 -3.73 3.24
N ASP A 8 8.43 -4.46 4.22
CA ASP A 8 7.36 -5.45 4.01
C ASP A 8 6.05 -4.77 3.59
N TYR A 9 5.76 -3.60 4.16
CA TYR A 9 4.60 -2.81 3.76
C TYR A 9 4.76 -2.20 2.36
N ALA A 10 5.98 -1.79 1.98
CA ALA A 10 6.28 -1.40 0.61
C ALA A 10 6.00 -2.56 -0.38
N HIS A 11 6.44 -3.77 -0.05
CA HIS A 11 6.15 -4.96 -0.87
C HIS A 11 4.64 -5.24 -0.96
N THR A 12 3.91 -5.08 0.15
CA THR A 12 2.44 -5.21 0.19
C THR A 12 1.77 -4.22 -0.78
N LEU A 13 2.25 -2.98 -0.87
CA LEU A 13 1.68 -1.96 -1.78
C LEU A 13 1.93 -2.27 -3.25
N VAL A 14 3.08 -2.86 -3.60
CA VAL A 14 3.34 -3.38 -4.96
C VAL A 14 2.31 -4.45 -5.30
N GLU A 15 2.18 -5.43 -4.40
CA GLU A 15 1.27 -6.55 -4.52
C GLU A 15 -0.20 -6.12 -4.67
N TRP A 16 -0.61 -5.07 -3.97
CA TRP A 16 -1.95 -4.49 -4.12
C TRP A 16 -2.12 -3.76 -5.44
N ARG A 17 -1.12 -3.01 -5.90
CA ARG A 17 -1.17 -2.31 -7.18
C ARG A 17 -1.28 -3.26 -8.36
N GLU A 18 -0.50 -4.34 -8.37
CA GLU A 18 -0.58 -5.35 -9.43
C GLU A 18 -1.95 -6.05 -9.45
N ARG A 19 -2.48 -6.42 -8.27
CA ARG A 19 -3.84 -6.97 -8.18
C ARG A 19 -4.90 -5.97 -8.63
N PHE A 20 -4.78 -4.69 -8.26
CA PHE A 20 -5.71 -3.64 -8.68
C PHE A 20 -5.76 -3.50 -10.21
N ARG A 21 -4.59 -3.45 -10.86
CA ARG A 21 -4.49 -3.43 -12.33
C ARG A 21 -5.14 -4.65 -12.96
N TRP A 22 -4.86 -5.83 -12.40
CA TRP A 22 -5.40 -7.09 -12.90
C TRP A 22 -6.94 -7.17 -12.80
N VAL A 23 -7.54 -6.64 -11.73
CA VAL A 23 -9.01 -6.65 -11.56
C VAL A 23 -9.73 -5.44 -12.17
N TRP A 24 -9.02 -4.47 -12.76
CA TRP A 24 -9.60 -3.18 -13.15
C TRP A 24 -10.84 -3.34 -14.04
N GLU A 25 -10.74 -4.12 -15.11
CA GLU A 25 -11.86 -4.33 -16.04
C GLU A 25 -13.08 -4.99 -15.38
N ARG A 26 -12.89 -5.72 -14.28
CA ARG A 26 -13.98 -6.32 -13.50
C ARG A 26 -14.67 -5.30 -12.58
N ILE A 27 -13.92 -4.36 -12.01
CA ILE A 27 -14.46 -3.40 -11.03
C ILE A 27 -14.93 -2.11 -11.68
N ARG A 28 -14.38 -1.71 -12.84
CA ARG A 28 -14.78 -0.50 -13.57
C ARG A 28 -16.30 -0.38 -13.79
N PRO A 29 -17.04 -1.44 -14.17
CA PRO A 29 -18.51 -1.37 -14.32
C PRO A 29 -19.28 -1.06 -13.03
N MET A 30 -18.65 -1.15 -11.84
CA MET A 30 -19.26 -0.81 -10.56
C MET A 30 -19.42 0.70 -10.34
N GLY A 31 -19.02 1.54 -11.31
CA GLY A 31 -19.14 3.00 -11.26
C GLY A 31 -17.81 3.73 -11.05
N PHE A 32 -16.68 3.02 -11.09
CA PHE A 32 -15.35 3.65 -11.01
C PHE A 32 -14.90 4.16 -12.38
N ASP A 33 -14.36 5.37 -12.41
CA ASP A 33 -13.87 6.00 -13.64
C ASP A 33 -12.33 5.97 -13.74
N GLU A 34 -11.80 6.37 -14.89
CA GLU A 34 -10.35 6.43 -15.10
C GLU A 34 -9.65 7.46 -14.20
N ARG A 35 -10.38 8.48 -13.72
CA ARG A 35 -9.82 9.44 -12.76
C ARG A 35 -9.55 8.74 -11.43
N PHE A 36 -10.49 7.95 -10.93
CA PHE A 36 -10.33 7.12 -9.76
C PHE A 36 -9.16 6.15 -9.93
N LYS A 37 -9.09 5.44 -11.07
CA LYS A 37 -8.00 4.51 -11.35
C LYS A 37 -6.62 5.16 -11.20
N ARG A 38 -6.41 6.30 -11.86
CA ARG A 38 -5.13 7.03 -11.79
C ARG A 38 -4.81 7.51 -10.37
N LEU A 39 -5.82 8.00 -9.65
CA LEU A 39 -5.64 8.42 -8.25
C LEU A 39 -5.22 7.24 -7.38
N TRP A 40 -5.86 6.08 -7.55
CA TRP A 40 -5.58 4.90 -6.75
C TRP A 40 -4.21 4.30 -7.06
N GLU A 41 -3.82 4.24 -8.34
CA GLU A 41 -2.46 3.84 -8.72
C GLU A 41 -1.40 4.80 -8.18
N PHE A 42 -1.65 6.11 -8.27
CA PHE A 42 -0.77 7.13 -7.70
C PHE A 42 -0.62 6.96 -6.19
N TYR A 43 -1.72 6.77 -5.47
CA TYR A 43 -1.70 6.54 -4.03
C TYR A 43 -0.82 5.34 -3.65
N LEU A 44 -1.00 4.20 -4.33
CA LEU A 44 -0.22 2.99 -4.04
C LEU A 44 1.27 3.18 -4.34
N PHE A 45 1.63 3.84 -5.45
CA PHE A 45 3.03 4.19 -5.75
C PHE A 45 3.63 5.17 -4.74
N TYR A 46 2.91 6.23 -4.40
CA TYR A 46 3.38 7.27 -3.49
C TYR A 46 3.64 6.68 -2.10
N CYS A 47 2.73 5.87 -1.58
CA CYS A 47 2.92 5.19 -0.31
C CYS A 47 4.09 4.20 -0.35
N GLU A 48 4.23 3.41 -1.44
CA GLU A 48 5.37 2.49 -1.60
C GLU A 48 6.69 3.26 -1.52
N ALA A 49 6.80 4.38 -2.24
CA ALA A 49 7.98 5.23 -2.21
C ALA A 49 8.26 5.79 -0.81
N GLY A 50 7.22 6.20 -0.07
CA GLY A 50 7.35 6.66 1.32
C GLY A 50 7.98 5.61 2.23
N PHE A 51 7.52 4.35 2.13
CA PHE A 51 8.09 3.24 2.92
C PHE A 51 9.50 2.86 2.45
N ARG A 52 9.76 2.77 1.14
CA ARG A 52 11.10 2.46 0.60
C ARG A 52 12.15 3.52 0.92
N ALA A 53 11.73 4.78 1.02
CA ALA A 53 12.60 5.89 1.40
C ALA A 53 12.84 6.00 2.91
N CYS A 54 12.27 5.09 3.71
CA CYS A 54 12.29 5.15 5.17
C CYS A 54 11.71 6.46 5.75
N ASN A 55 10.84 7.16 5.00
CA ASN A 55 10.15 8.35 5.48
C ASN A 55 9.02 8.02 6.46
N ILE A 56 8.48 6.80 6.36
CA ILE A 56 7.43 6.25 7.21
C ILE A 56 7.71 4.76 7.47
N ASP A 57 7.12 4.21 8.54
CA ASP A 57 7.37 2.84 8.97
C ASP A 57 6.12 2.19 9.60
N VAL A 58 6.11 0.86 9.70
CA VAL A 58 5.11 0.06 10.42
C VAL A 58 5.77 -0.61 11.61
N ARG A 59 5.18 -0.45 12.79
CA ARG A 59 5.71 -0.95 14.06
C ARG A 59 4.68 -1.78 14.79
N GLN A 60 5.11 -2.92 15.31
CA GLN A 60 4.33 -3.70 16.27
C GLN A 60 4.87 -3.41 17.66
N VAL A 61 4.02 -2.89 18.55
CA VAL A 61 4.41 -2.52 19.91
C VAL A 61 3.54 -3.30 20.89
N VAL A 62 4.19 -4.07 21.77
CA VAL A 62 3.53 -4.87 22.80
C VAL A 62 3.73 -4.20 24.15
N PHE A 63 2.63 -3.92 24.85
CA PHE A 63 2.65 -3.37 26.21
C PHE A 63 2.29 -4.47 27.21
N SER A 64 3.03 -4.53 28.32
CA SER A 64 2.69 -5.37 29.47
C SER A 64 2.78 -4.54 30.75
N ARG A 65 1.95 -4.88 31.74
CA ARG A 65 1.97 -4.25 33.06
C ARG A 65 2.57 -5.27 34.04
N SER A 66 3.64 -4.88 34.72
CA SER A 66 4.21 -5.63 35.85
C SER A 66 3.28 -5.60 37.05
#